data_AF-A0A417D1G1-F1
#
_entry.id   AF-A0A417D1G1-F1
#
_cell.length_a   1.000
_cell.length_b   1.000
_cell.length_c   1.000
_cell.angle_alpha   90.00
_cell.angle_beta   90.00
_cell.angle_gamma   90.00
#
_symmetry.space_group_name_H-M   'P 1'
#
loop_
_entity.id
_entity.type
_entity.pdbx_description
1 polymer ?
#
loop_
_entity_poly.entity_id
_entity_poly.type
_entity_poly.pdbx_seq_one_letter_code
_entity_poly.pdbx_strand_id
1 'polypeptide(L)'
;MVFRNPHAHILLTVRPMDEKGKWLPKTQKEYLCRRGDEEKAFTAEEFKTVKSEGWEKEYQYWKGHQKVWRTPSEAFAENLAVRVSKNPRSTRFGRQDERMERWNSVDAVFAYRKAWEREVNQALERAGRQERVDCRSYAEQGSDRVSGIHLGSHASKNKDSDRYRLNETIKELNRKNEDIRKTLDALEREIRGKNGELYEAVAERLGKLRGEIASARYYLEEIQERKDALEKELQPLKDSVERVRMARENILEKDREAREKLAKLRQEQKGNFPVWSERPGQIQAEILAEQEGIRFRKERLGRILDEEGFSDIREYQQKAQELVQIEEELRQMEGKTSWYEEQIRESAGRYEELYCRISKEEAASPEFQASREKWSRIYEERTVDRIRRRGRHFRSDAFQKVLYKTDYTLGHALYLAGRTEYVMSRLQATVEEAEGNDRHRSL
;
A
#
# COMPACT_ATOMS: atom_id res chain seq x y z
N MET A 1 18.52 48.38 1.65
CA MET A 1 19.43 47.31 2.11
C MET A 1 18.71 46.57 3.23
N VAL A 2 18.20 45.36 3.02
CA VAL A 2 17.63 44.56 4.11
C VAL A 2 18.81 43.88 4.80
N PHE A 3 19.20 44.38 5.97
CA PHE A 3 20.31 43.82 6.73
C PHE A 3 19.86 42.47 7.31
N ARG A 4 20.29 41.35 6.70
CA ARG A 4 19.83 39.98 7.01
C ARG A 4 20.44 39.38 8.29
N ASN A 5 21.07 40.19 9.15
CA ASN A 5 21.66 39.74 10.41
C ASN A 5 21.77 40.93 11.38
N PRO A 6 20.73 41.24 12.16
CA PRO A 6 20.77 42.36 13.09
C PRO A 6 21.88 42.14 14.12
N HIS A 7 22.80 43.09 14.23
CA HIS A 7 23.90 43.05 15.19
C HIS A 7 23.73 44.19 16.21
N ALA A 8 23.87 43.85 17.48
CA ALA A 8 23.93 44.82 18.58
C ALA A 8 25.24 44.65 19.36
N HIS A 9 25.86 45.76 19.74
CA HIS A 9 26.96 45.77 20.70
C HIS A 9 26.42 46.24 22.05
N ILE A 10 26.55 45.41 23.08
CA ILE A 10 26.07 45.70 24.43
C ILE A 10 27.27 45.78 25.36
N LEU A 11 27.47 46.93 25.99
CA LEU A 11 28.53 47.16 26.96
C LEU A 11 27.98 46.93 28.37
N LEU A 12 28.55 45.96 29.09
CA LEU A 12 28.12 45.60 30.44
C LEU A 12 29.32 45.59 31.39
N THR A 13 29.11 46.06 32.61
CA THR A 13 30.13 46.00 33.65
C THR A 13 30.00 44.70 34.42
N VAL A 14 30.91 43.76 34.17
CA VAL A 14 30.92 42.42 34.78
C VAL A 14 31.84 42.31 35.99
N ARG A 15 32.49 43.42 36.38
CA ARG A 15 33.43 43.44 37.50
C ARG A 15 32.67 43.34 38.83
N PRO A 16 33.06 42.44 39.76
CA PRO A 16 32.39 42.34 41.05
C PRO A 16 32.57 43.61 41.89
N MET A 17 31.59 43.90 42.74
CA MET A 17 31.63 44.94 43.77
C MET A 17 31.41 44.31 45.14
N ASP A 18 31.98 44.90 46.18
CA ASP A 18 31.63 44.56 47.56
C ASP A 18 30.29 45.20 47.97
N GLU A 19 29.80 44.84 49.16
CA GLU A 19 28.54 45.36 49.74
C GLU A 19 28.54 46.89 49.92
N LYS A 20 29.71 47.53 49.88
CA LYS A 20 29.90 48.97 50.01
C LYS A 20 30.05 49.67 48.66
N GLY A 21 29.86 48.94 47.54
CA GLY A 21 29.93 49.47 46.18
C GLY A 21 31.36 49.69 45.66
N LYS A 22 32.38 49.14 46.34
CA LYS A 22 33.77 49.23 45.87
C LYS A 22 34.09 48.08 44.93
N TRP A 23 34.73 48.41 43.81
CA TRP A 23 35.16 47.42 42.83
C TRP A 23 36.15 46.42 43.42
N LEU A 24 35.80 45.14 43.32
CA LEU A 24 36.68 44.02 43.66
C LEU A 24 37.68 43.75 42.52
N PRO A 25 38.83 43.13 42.77
CA PRO A 25 39.76 42.73 41.71
C PRO A 25 39.09 41.83 40.67
N LYS A 26 39.44 42.00 39.38
CA LYS A 26 38.91 41.14 38.30
C LYS A 26 39.43 39.70 38.39
N THR A 27 40.67 39.56 38.85
CA THR A 27 41.33 38.29 39.11
C THR A 27 42.19 38.46 40.35
N GLN A 28 42.33 37.40 41.14
CA GLN A 28 43.27 37.36 42.25
C GLN A 28 44.48 36.53 41.87
N LYS A 29 45.68 37.02 42.14
CA LYS A 29 46.91 36.28 41.82
C LYS A 29 47.03 35.08 42.75
N GLU A 30 47.12 33.89 42.17
CA GLU A 30 47.42 32.66 42.90
C GLU A 30 48.86 32.21 42.64
N TYR A 31 49.56 31.88 43.71
CA TYR A 31 50.92 31.39 43.67
C TYR A 31 50.91 29.86 43.76
N LEU A 32 51.66 29.21 42.88
CA LEU A 32 51.89 27.76 42.98
C LEU A 32 52.87 27.54 44.12
N CYS A 33 52.41 26.80 45.13
CA CYS A 33 53.16 26.46 46.32
C CYS A 33 53.29 24.94 46.43
N ARG A 34 54.38 24.48 47.03
CA ARG A 34 54.66 23.06 47.24
C ARG A 34 54.92 22.78 48.72
N ARG A 35 54.51 21.59 49.16
CA ARG A 35 54.83 21.01 50.47
C ARG A 35 55.08 19.52 50.26
N GLY A 36 56.34 19.10 50.32
CA GLY A 36 56.72 17.74 49.90
C GLY A 36 56.33 17.50 48.44
N ASP A 37 55.59 16.43 48.18
CA ASP A 37 55.12 16.08 46.82
C ASP A 37 53.78 16.73 46.44
N GLU A 38 53.14 17.48 47.35
CA GLU A 38 51.87 18.15 47.09
C GLU A 38 52.08 19.54 46.48
N GLU A 39 51.39 19.85 45.38
CA GLU A 39 51.34 21.19 44.76
C GLU A 39 49.92 21.77 44.86
N LYS A 40 49.80 23.00 45.37
CA LYS A 40 48.53 23.71 45.47
C LYS A 40 48.69 25.21 45.24
N ALA A 41 47.66 25.81 44.66
CA ALA A 41 47.61 27.25 44.39
C ALA A 41 46.97 28.00 45.56
N PHE A 42 47.60 29.10 45.99
CA PHE A 42 47.09 29.95 47.07
C PHE A 42 47.13 31.43 46.68
N THR A 43 46.11 32.17 47.08
CA THR A 43 46.13 33.64 47.02
C THR A 43 47.21 34.21 47.96
N ALA A 44 47.52 35.49 47.81
CA ALA A 44 48.44 36.17 48.70
C ALA A 44 48.01 36.12 50.19
N GLU A 45 46.70 36.11 50.43
CA GLU A 45 46.11 36.10 51.77
C GLU A 45 46.11 34.69 52.37
N GLU A 46 45.61 33.69 51.64
CA GLU A 46 45.65 32.28 52.06
C GLU A 46 47.08 31.81 52.34
N PHE A 47 48.04 32.23 51.52
CA PHE A 47 49.45 31.87 51.71
C PHE A 47 49.99 32.32 53.07
N LYS A 48 49.49 33.43 53.65
CA LYS A 48 49.95 33.86 54.98
C LYS A 48 49.61 32.83 56.05
N THR A 49 48.47 32.18 55.93
CA THR A 49 47.99 31.15 56.85
C THR A 49 48.71 29.83 56.61
N VAL A 50 48.77 29.36 55.36
CA VAL A 50 49.35 28.04 55.05
C VAL A 50 50.88 28.01 55.09
N LYS A 51 51.54 29.18 55.12
CA LYS A 51 53.00 29.24 55.27
C LYS A 51 53.49 28.61 56.58
N SER A 52 52.76 28.76 57.69
CA SER A 52 53.11 28.10 58.96
C SER A 52 52.90 26.58 58.92
N GLU A 53 52.15 26.07 57.95
CA GLU A 53 51.88 24.64 57.74
C GLU A 53 52.91 23.99 56.80
N GLY A 54 54.00 24.70 56.46
CA GLY A 54 55.10 24.19 55.64
C GLY A 54 54.93 24.40 54.13
N TRP A 55 53.95 25.18 53.67
CA TRP A 55 53.80 25.50 52.25
C TRP A 55 54.76 26.59 51.80
N GLU A 56 55.49 26.34 50.71
CA GLU A 56 56.46 27.26 50.16
C GLU A 56 56.14 27.65 48.71
N LYS A 57 56.29 28.93 48.38
CA LYS A 57 56.15 29.40 46.99
C LYS A 57 57.30 28.88 46.16
N GLU A 58 57.01 28.48 44.93
CA GLU A 58 58.04 28.14 43.97
C GLU A 58 58.66 29.39 43.34
N TYR A 59 59.98 29.35 43.18
CA TYR A 59 60.77 30.37 42.50
C TYR A 59 61.68 29.74 41.46
N GLN A 60 62.10 30.56 40.49
CA GLN A 60 62.97 30.10 39.43
C GLN A 60 64.44 30.24 39.87
N TYR A 61 65.21 29.15 39.81
CA TYR A 61 66.62 29.07 40.18
C TYR A 61 67.47 28.58 38.99
N TRP A 62 68.75 28.94 39.00
CA TRP A 62 69.73 28.39 38.07
C TRP A 62 70.27 27.06 38.59
N LYS A 63 70.13 25.99 37.81
CA LYS A 63 70.80 24.70 37.99
C LYS A 63 71.75 24.51 36.80
N GLY A 64 72.99 24.95 36.95
CA GLY A 64 73.91 25.15 35.82
C GLY A 64 73.35 26.18 34.84
N HIS A 65 73.16 25.79 33.57
CA HIS A 65 72.63 26.65 32.50
C HIS A 65 71.10 26.54 32.34
N GLN A 66 70.41 25.76 33.18
CA GLN A 66 68.96 25.55 33.11
C GLN A 66 68.22 26.30 34.21
N LYS A 67 67.00 26.76 33.89
CA LYS A 67 66.10 27.41 34.84
C LYS A 67 65.10 26.39 35.37
N VAL A 68 65.11 26.14 36.68
CA VAL A 68 64.22 25.18 37.33
C VAL A 68 63.34 25.88 38.37
N TRP A 69 62.12 25.38 38.56
CA TRP A 69 61.22 25.84 39.63
C TRP A 69 61.46 25.01 40.89
N ARG A 70 61.78 25.68 41.99
CA ARG A 70 62.03 25.08 43.30
C ARG A 70 61.50 25.97 44.40
N THR A 71 61.09 25.36 45.50
CA THR A 71 60.87 26.06 46.77
C THR A 71 62.22 26.51 47.35
N PRO A 72 62.26 27.55 48.21
CA PRO A 72 63.47 27.93 48.92
C PRO A 72 64.17 26.77 49.64
N SER A 73 63.42 25.88 50.31
CA SER A 73 64.00 24.72 51.01
C SER A 73 64.59 23.68 50.06
N GLU A 74 63.91 23.35 48.95
CA GLU A 74 64.47 22.46 47.93
C GLU A 74 65.70 23.08 47.26
N ALA A 75 65.65 24.37 46.94
CA ALA A 75 66.78 25.08 46.33
C ALA A 75 67.99 25.09 47.26
N PHE A 76 67.78 25.24 48.58
CA PHE A 76 68.83 25.14 49.58
C PHE A 76 69.41 23.72 49.65
N ALA A 77 68.57 22.69 49.71
CA ALA A 77 69.02 21.28 49.74
C ALA A 77 69.78 20.88 48.45
N GLU A 78 69.39 21.42 47.29
CA GLU A 78 70.04 21.20 46.00
C GLU A 78 71.24 22.13 45.73
N ASN A 79 71.66 22.97 46.70
CA ASN A 79 72.74 23.97 46.56
C ASN A 79 72.54 24.98 45.40
N LEU A 80 71.30 25.34 45.09
CA LEU A 80 70.93 26.32 44.05
C LEU A 80 70.97 27.75 44.62
N ALA A 81 72.16 28.34 44.68
CA ALA A 81 72.38 29.63 45.35
C ALA A 81 71.76 30.85 44.61
N VAL A 82 71.61 30.78 43.28
CA VAL A 82 71.22 31.94 42.46
C VAL A 82 69.78 31.86 41.99
N ARG A 83 68.95 32.72 42.56
CA ARG A 83 67.56 32.91 42.14
C ARG A 83 67.49 33.80 40.90
N VAL A 84 66.78 33.35 39.88
CA VAL A 84 66.61 34.03 38.58
C VAL A 84 65.70 35.25 38.69
N SER A 85 64.64 35.17 39.51
CA SER A 85 63.61 36.21 39.59
C SER A 85 62.99 36.31 40.97
N LYS A 86 62.71 37.54 41.42
CA LYS A 86 61.97 37.83 42.67
C LYS A 86 60.48 37.49 42.60
N ASN A 87 59.97 37.09 41.43
CA ASN A 87 58.57 36.71 41.26
C ASN A 87 58.36 35.20 41.45
N PRO A 88 57.45 34.78 42.36
CA PRO A 88 57.04 33.38 42.49
C PRO A 88 56.26 32.92 41.27
N ARG A 89 56.27 31.60 41.06
CA ARG A 89 55.41 30.94 40.07
C ARG A 89 53.94 31.20 40.42
N SER A 90 53.14 31.52 39.42
CA SER A 90 51.70 31.76 39.58
C SER A 90 50.90 31.05 38.50
N THR A 91 49.61 30.82 38.75
CA THR A 91 48.69 30.29 37.74
C THR A 91 48.54 31.28 36.57
N ARG A 92 48.22 30.77 35.37
CA ARG A 92 48.17 31.57 34.13
C ARG A 92 47.11 32.68 34.17
N PHE A 93 45.97 32.41 34.79
CA PHE A 93 44.83 33.32 34.83
C PHE A 93 44.49 33.84 36.24
N GLY A 94 45.20 33.36 37.27
CA GLY A 94 44.83 33.61 38.66
C GLY A 94 43.52 32.92 39.05
N ARG A 95 43.05 33.18 40.27
CA ARG A 95 41.69 32.86 40.67
C ARG A 95 40.74 33.81 39.95
N GLN A 96 39.86 33.24 39.13
CA GLN A 96 38.80 33.99 38.47
C GLN A 96 37.59 34.07 39.38
N ASP A 97 36.85 35.17 39.27
CA ASP A 97 35.54 35.29 39.91
C ASP A 97 34.53 34.38 39.19
N GLU A 98 33.72 33.63 39.93
CA GLU A 98 32.75 32.67 39.38
C GLU A 98 31.79 33.32 38.38
N ARG A 99 31.40 34.59 38.60
CA ARG A 99 30.53 35.32 37.65
C ARG A 99 31.28 35.61 36.36
N MET A 100 32.56 35.94 36.44
CA MET A 100 33.39 36.14 35.26
C MET A 100 33.65 34.84 34.50
N GLU A 101 33.85 33.73 35.21
CA GLU A 101 33.98 32.40 34.60
C GLU A 101 32.69 32.01 33.88
N ARG A 102 31.53 32.17 34.54
CA ARG A 102 30.23 31.95 33.91
C ARG A 102 30.02 32.88 32.71
N TRP A 103 30.36 34.16 32.82
CA TRP A 103 30.19 35.12 31.74
C TRP A 103 30.95 34.73 30.46
N ASN A 104 32.12 34.12 30.62
CA ASN A 104 32.96 33.66 29.51
C ASN A 104 32.67 32.21 29.08
N SER A 105 31.67 31.56 29.66
CA SER A 105 31.34 30.17 29.33
C SER A 105 30.52 30.06 28.04
N VAL A 106 30.66 28.93 27.36
CA VAL A 106 29.89 28.62 26.14
C VAL A 106 28.39 28.55 26.43
N ASP A 107 28.00 27.94 27.55
CA ASP A 107 26.60 27.82 27.97
C ASP A 107 25.93 29.18 28.16
N ALA A 108 26.66 30.14 28.74
CA ALA A 108 26.17 31.48 28.94
C ALA A 108 25.91 32.18 27.59
N VAL A 109 26.79 32.02 26.61
CA VAL A 109 26.59 32.55 25.25
C VAL A 109 25.30 32.01 24.61
N PHE A 110 25.02 30.71 24.74
CA PHE A 110 23.77 30.14 24.22
C PHE A 110 22.54 30.69 24.95
N ALA A 111 22.59 30.80 26.27
CA ALA A 111 21.51 31.40 27.06
C ALA A 111 21.26 32.86 26.64
N TYR A 112 22.31 33.65 26.40
CA TYR A 112 22.20 35.04 25.97
C TYR A 112 21.62 35.16 24.56
N ARG A 113 22.07 34.32 23.62
CA ARG A 113 21.50 34.29 22.27
C ARG A 113 20.03 33.91 22.28
N LYS A 114 19.63 32.96 23.13
CA LYS A 114 18.23 32.57 23.26
C LYS A 114 17.38 33.66 23.90
N ALA A 115 17.90 34.35 24.91
CA ALA A 115 17.24 35.52 25.49
C ALA A 115 17.06 36.63 24.44
N TRP A 116 18.12 36.94 23.69
CA TRP A 116 18.07 37.91 22.60
C TRP A 116 17.04 37.55 21.52
N GLU A 117 17.03 36.29 21.07
CA GLU A 117 16.03 35.76 20.14
C GLU A 117 14.60 36.04 20.62
N ARG A 118 14.33 35.74 21.89
CA ARG A 118 13.02 35.96 22.51
C ARG A 118 12.63 37.43 22.50
N GLU A 119 13.49 38.32 22.99
CA GLU A 119 13.18 39.75 23.08
C GLU A 119 12.99 40.37 21.69
N VAL A 120 13.83 40.02 20.71
CA VAL A 120 13.72 40.50 19.33
C VAL A 120 12.41 40.02 18.69
N ASN A 121 12.10 38.72 18.80
CA ASN A 121 10.89 38.18 18.21
C ASN A 121 9.62 38.77 18.84
N GLN A 122 9.61 39.00 20.15
CA GLN A 122 8.49 39.67 20.83
C GLN A 122 8.34 41.14 20.39
N ALA A 123 9.44 41.84 20.13
CA ALA A 123 9.40 43.20 19.60
C ALA A 123 8.89 43.22 18.14
N LEU A 124 9.34 42.27 17.31
CA LEU A 124 8.87 42.11 15.93
C LEU A 124 7.37 41.81 15.87
N GLU A 125 6.89 40.91 16.74
CA GLU A 125 5.47 40.58 16.85
C GLU A 125 4.62 41.79 17.27
N ARG A 126 5.04 42.53 18.31
CA ARG A 126 4.39 43.78 18.74
C ARG A 126 4.35 44.84 17.63
N ALA A 127 5.32 44.81 16.72
CA ALA A 127 5.39 45.71 15.56
C ALA A 127 4.65 45.17 14.32
N GLY A 128 3.95 44.03 14.40
CA GLY A 128 3.23 43.43 13.28
C GLY A 128 4.14 42.89 12.16
N ARG A 129 5.40 42.58 12.47
CA ARG A 129 6.40 42.06 11.53
C ARG A 129 6.36 40.52 11.49
N GLN A 130 6.46 39.95 10.30
CA GLN A 130 6.45 38.48 10.10
C GLN A 130 7.84 37.85 10.26
N GLU A 131 8.89 38.66 10.18
CA GLU A 131 10.27 38.22 10.31
C GLU A 131 10.53 37.64 11.71
N ARG A 132 11.38 36.60 11.78
CA ARG A 132 11.82 36.00 13.04
C ARG A 132 13.33 35.77 13.01
N VAL A 133 13.95 35.90 14.16
CA VAL A 133 15.35 35.54 14.41
C VAL A 133 15.36 34.17 15.11
N ASP A 134 16.34 33.34 14.79
CA ASP A 134 16.58 32.04 15.45
C ASP A 134 18.07 31.98 15.82
N CYS A 135 18.37 31.64 17.08
CA CYS A 135 19.75 31.58 17.55
C CYS A 135 20.49 30.31 17.14
N ARG A 136 19.78 29.29 16.65
CA ARG A 136 20.34 28.02 16.17
C ARG A 136 21.07 28.22 14.84
N SER A 137 22.05 27.39 14.55
CA SER A 137 22.67 27.31 13.24
C SER A 137 21.68 26.83 12.17
N TYR A 138 21.96 27.08 10.88
CA TYR A 138 21.13 26.56 9.79
C TYR A 138 20.97 25.03 9.85
N ALA A 139 22.04 24.30 10.22
CA ALA A 139 21.99 22.84 10.39
C ALA A 139 21.01 22.42 11.50
N GLU A 140 21.05 23.07 12.66
CA GLU A 140 20.11 22.81 13.78
C GLU A 140 18.66 23.23 13.47
N GLN A 141 18.46 24.07 12.44
CA GLN A 141 17.14 24.41 11.90
C GLN A 141 16.67 23.41 10.83
N GLY A 142 17.49 22.44 10.42
CA GLY A 142 17.19 21.54 9.30
C GLY A 142 17.30 22.22 7.93
N SER A 143 18.08 23.30 7.83
CA SER A 143 18.31 24.04 6.59
C SER A 143 19.60 23.59 5.91
N ASP A 144 19.54 23.28 4.62
CA ASP A 144 20.71 22.96 3.78
C ASP A 144 21.53 24.20 3.41
N ARG A 145 21.24 25.33 4.07
CA ARG A 145 21.91 26.59 3.82
C ARG A 145 23.27 26.60 4.52
N VAL A 146 24.31 26.83 3.75
CA VAL A 146 25.67 26.95 4.27
C VAL A 146 25.94 28.41 4.65
N SER A 147 26.43 28.62 5.88
CA SER A 147 26.86 29.93 6.37
C SER A 147 28.18 30.35 5.73
N GLY A 148 28.27 31.60 5.30
CA GLY A 148 29.53 32.20 4.87
C GLY A 148 30.48 32.46 6.04
N ILE A 149 31.76 32.63 5.73
CA ILE A 149 32.81 33.00 6.67
C ILE A 149 32.81 34.52 6.88
N HIS A 150 33.03 34.98 8.11
CA HIS A 150 33.18 36.40 8.39
C HIS A 150 34.41 36.99 7.66
N LEU A 151 34.18 38.06 6.90
CA LEU A 151 35.22 38.85 6.25
C LEU A 151 35.43 40.14 7.03
N GLY A 152 36.65 40.35 7.54
CA GLY A 152 37.04 41.62 8.12
C GLY A 152 37.08 42.75 7.08
N SER A 153 37.19 44.00 7.53
CA SER A 153 37.09 45.19 6.67
C SER A 153 37.99 45.14 5.42
N HIS A 154 39.25 44.70 5.56
CA HIS A 154 40.18 44.61 4.43
C HIS A 154 39.87 43.43 3.50
N ALA A 155 39.60 42.24 4.07
CA ALA A 155 39.29 41.03 3.30
C ALA A 155 37.99 41.14 2.50
N SER A 156 37.01 41.92 2.99
CA SER A 156 35.75 42.16 2.28
C SER A 156 35.90 42.92 0.96
N LYS A 157 36.95 43.74 0.84
CA LYS A 157 37.25 44.55 -0.35
C LYS A 157 38.14 43.81 -1.35
N ASN A 158 38.88 42.80 -0.89
CA ASN A 158 39.75 42.00 -1.75
C ASN A 158 39.00 40.78 -2.31
N LYS A 159 38.49 40.93 -3.54
CA LYS A 159 37.77 39.88 -4.27
C LYS A 159 38.66 38.69 -4.66
N ASP A 160 39.98 38.87 -4.66
CA ASP A 160 40.93 37.80 -4.98
C ASP A 160 41.32 36.95 -3.78
N SER A 161 40.88 37.32 -2.58
CA SER A 161 41.14 36.49 -1.40
C SER A 161 40.33 35.19 -1.45
N ASP A 162 40.97 34.08 -1.05
CA ASP A 162 40.32 32.77 -0.99
C ASP A 162 39.03 32.79 -0.16
N ARG A 163 39.02 33.57 0.94
CA ARG A 163 37.83 33.72 1.79
C ARG A 163 36.67 34.43 1.08
N TYR A 164 36.96 35.44 0.25
CA TYR A 164 35.91 36.10 -0.53
C TYR A 164 35.34 35.15 -1.58
N ARG A 165 36.21 34.47 -2.34
CA ARG A 165 35.80 33.49 -3.36
C ARG A 165 34.96 32.37 -2.77
N LEU A 166 35.36 31.82 -1.62
CA LEU A 166 34.59 30.81 -0.90
C LEU A 166 33.19 31.30 -0.52
N ASN A 167 33.04 32.55 -0.07
CA ASN A 167 31.72 33.12 0.22
C ASN A 167 30.85 33.28 -1.02
N GLU A 168 31.43 33.60 -2.19
CA GLU A 168 30.69 33.61 -3.45
C GLU A 168 30.26 32.19 -3.86
N THR A 169 31.14 31.19 -3.73
CA THR A 169 30.78 29.78 -3.95
C THR A 169 29.64 29.34 -3.02
N ILE A 170 29.69 29.72 -1.73
CA ILE A 170 28.62 29.42 -0.76
C ILE A 170 27.30 30.09 -1.16
N LYS A 171 27.33 31.32 -1.66
CA LYS A 171 26.11 31.99 -2.16
C LYS A 171 25.53 31.26 -3.37
N GLU A 172 26.38 30.85 -4.32
CA GLU A 172 25.95 30.11 -5.50
C GLU A 172 25.38 28.74 -5.13
N LEU A 173 26.05 28.01 -4.22
CA LEU A 173 25.57 26.73 -3.70
C LEU A 173 24.20 26.88 -3.03
N ASN A 174 24.02 27.90 -2.20
CA ASN A 174 22.73 28.17 -1.57
C ASN A 174 21.62 28.49 -2.58
N ARG A 175 21.93 29.21 -3.68
CA ARG A 175 20.97 29.44 -4.77
C ARG A 175 20.60 28.14 -5.48
N LYS A 176 21.59 27.32 -5.82
CA LYS A 176 21.35 26.01 -6.45
C LYS A 176 20.49 25.11 -5.56
N ASN A 177 20.74 25.06 -4.26
CA ASN A 177 19.91 24.31 -3.31
C ASN A 177 18.46 24.82 -3.28
N GLU A 178 18.24 26.13 -3.34
CA GLU A 178 16.91 26.72 -3.42
C GLU A 178 16.19 26.34 -4.72
N ASP A 179 16.89 26.39 -5.85
CA ASP A 179 16.33 26.03 -7.17
C ASP A 179 16.01 24.54 -7.27
N ILE A 180 16.86 23.67 -6.71
CA ILE A 180 16.60 22.23 -6.60
C ILE A 180 15.32 21.99 -5.80
N ARG A 181 15.15 22.64 -4.64
CA ARG A 181 13.93 22.50 -3.82
C ARG A 181 12.67 22.95 -4.58
N LYS A 182 12.72 24.09 -5.26
CA LYS A 182 11.59 24.56 -6.10
C LYS A 182 11.24 23.57 -7.20
N THR A 183 12.26 22.94 -7.79
CA THR A 183 12.08 21.93 -8.83
C THR A 183 11.47 20.65 -8.26
N LEU A 184 11.93 20.18 -7.09
CA LEU A 184 11.33 19.05 -6.39
C LEU A 184 9.87 19.33 -6.02
N ASP A 185 9.56 20.49 -5.44
CA ASP A 185 8.19 20.88 -5.10
C ASP A 185 7.27 20.95 -6.35
N ALA A 186 7.83 21.32 -7.51
CA ALA A 186 7.11 21.34 -8.77
C ALA A 186 6.85 19.92 -9.29
N LEU A 187 7.86 19.06 -9.27
CA LEU A 187 7.75 17.66 -9.66
C LEU A 187 6.79 16.89 -8.76
N GLU A 188 6.83 17.09 -7.45
CA GLU A 188 5.89 16.48 -6.50
C GLU A 188 4.44 16.88 -6.78
N ARG A 189 4.20 18.16 -7.10
CA ARG A 189 2.87 18.63 -7.51
C ARG A 189 2.44 18.02 -8.83
N GLU A 190 3.34 17.89 -9.80
CA GLU A 190 3.06 17.27 -11.09
C GLU A 190 2.74 15.78 -10.93
N ILE A 191 3.53 15.04 -10.14
CA ILE A 191 3.28 13.62 -9.82
C ILE A 191 1.92 13.48 -9.14
N ARG A 192 1.60 14.32 -8.15
CA ARG A 192 0.29 14.28 -7.48
C ARG A 192 -0.86 14.53 -8.44
N GLY A 193 -0.70 15.50 -9.36
CA GLY A 193 -1.68 15.79 -10.39
C GLY A 193 -1.91 14.60 -11.33
N LYS A 194 -0.83 14.02 -11.87
CA LYS A 194 -0.90 12.84 -12.74
C LYS A 194 -1.49 11.62 -12.03
N ASN A 195 -1.13 11.41 -10.76
CA ASN A 195 -1.73 10.34 -9.95
C ASN A 195 -3.23 10.55 -9.78
N GLY A 196 -3.69 11.79 -9.53
CA GLY A 196 -5.11 12.11 -9.48
C GLY A 196 -5.85 11.77 -10.78
N GLU A 197 -5.27 12.13 -11.94
CA GLU A 197 -5.83 11.78 -13.26
C GLU A 197 -5.87 10.26 -13.49
N LEU A 198 -4.81 9.55 -13.11
CA LEU A 198 -4.74 8.08 -13.18
C LEU A 198 -5.78 7.43 -12.26
N TYR A 199 -5.93 7.90 -11.03
CA TYR A 199 -6.91 7.39 -10.07
C TYR A 199 -8.33 7.56 -10.56
N GLU A 200 -8.68 8.73 -11.12
CA GLU A 200 -9.99 8.96 -11.74
C GLU A 200 -10.21 8.01 -12.93
N ALA A 201 -9.23 7.87 -13.84
CA ALA A 201 -9.35 7.00 -15.01
C ALA A 201 -9.49 5.51 -14.64
N VAL A 202 -8.72 5.03 -13.66
CA VAL A 202 -8.82 3.65 -13.18
C VAL A 202 -10.14 3.41 -12.46
N ALA A 203 -10.54 4.32 -11.55
CA ALA A 203 -11.80 4.24 -10.84
C ALA A 203 -13.01 4.23 -11.79
N GLU A 204 -12.98 5.06 -12.84
CA GLU A 204 -14.01 5.06 -13.88
C GLU A 204 -14.14 3.69 -14.54
N ARG A 205 -13.01 3.12 -14.96
CA ARG A 205 -13.00 1.85 -15.68
C ARG A 205 -13.37 0.66 -14.79
N LEU A 206 -12.99 0.67 -13.52
CA LEU A 206 -13.45 -0.28 -12.51
C LEU A 206 -14.97 -0.18 -12.31
N GLY A 207 -15.51 1.04 -12.19
CA GLY A 207 -16.96 1.28 -12.09
C GLY A 207 -17.71 0.76 -13.31
N LYS A 208 -17.17 0.99 -14.51
CA LYS A 208 -17.74 0.46 -15.76
C LYS A 208 -17.77 -1.06 -15.78
N LEU A 209 -16.67 -1.73 -15.45
CA LEU A 209 -16.58 -3.19 -15.39
C LEU A 209 -17.54 -3.77 -14.34
N ARG A 210 -17.64 -3.15 -13.15
CA ARG A 210 -18.63 -3.52 -12.12
C ARG A 210 -20.05 -3.43 -12.67
N GLY A 211 -20.37 -2.34 -13.38
CA GLY A 211 -21.68 -2.15 -14.03
C GLY A 211 -21.98 -3.18 -15.12
N GLU A 212 -20.98 -3.54 -15.94
CA GLU A 212 -21.08 -4.59 -16.96
C GLU A 212 -21.38 -5.95 -16.33
N ILE A 213 -20.61 -6.34 -15.29
CA ILE A 213 -20.83 -7.58 -14.53
C ILE A 213 -22.21 -7.61 -13.90
N ALA A 214 -22.63 -6.52 -13.25
CA ALA A 214 -23.94 -6.42 -12.62
C ALA A 214 -25.07 -6.58 -13.65
N SER A 215 -24.94 -5.94 -14.82
CA SER A 215 -25.93 -6.07 -15.88
C SER A 215 -26.00 -7.49 -16.45
N ALA A 216 -24.84 -8.13 -16.67
CA ALA A 216 -24.76 -9.49 -17.18
C ALA A 216 -25.36 -10.50 -16.19
N ARG A 217 -25.07 -10.35 -14.89
CA ARG A 217 -25.65 -11.18 -13.82
C ARG A 217 -27.17 -11.00 -13.71
N TYR A 218 -27.67 -9.79 -13.86
CA TYR A 218 -29.11 -9.54 -13.85
C TYR A 218 -29.83 -10.30 -14.97
N TYR A 219 -29.32 -10.22 -16.20
CA TYR A 219 -29.91 -10.96 -17.32
C TYR A 219 -29.71 -12.47 -17.20
N LEU A 220 -28.59 -12.91 -16.62
CA LEU A 220 -28.34 -14.32 -16.34
C LEU A 220 -29.37 -14.91 -15.37
N GLU A 221 -29.67 -14.21 -14.27
CA GLU A 221 -30.70 -14.63 -13.32
C GLU A 221 -32.09 -14.70 -13.99
N GLU A 222 -32.44 -13.73 -14.84
CA GLU A 222 -33.71 -13.73 -15.58
C GLU A 222 -33.83 -14.92 -16.55
N ILE A 223 -32.75 -15.25 -17.26
CA ILE A 223 -32.72 -16.40 -18.19
C ILE A 223 -32.78 -17.72 -17.41
N GLN A 224 -32.07 -17.83 -16.29
CA GLN A 224 -32.10 -19.02 -15.44
C GLN A 224 -33.49 -19.25 -14.85
N GLU A 225 -34.14 -18.23 -14.29
CA GLU A 225 -35.52 -18.33 -13.80
C GLU A 225 -36.50 -18.77 -14.90
N ARG A 226 -36.35 -18.23 -16.12
CA ARG A 226 -37.20 -18.61 -17.25
C ARG A 226 -36.94 -20.05 -17.68
N LYS A 227 -35.67 -20.48 -17.73
CA LYS A 227 -35.25 -21.84 -18.07
C LYS A 227 -35.84 -22.84 -17.07
N ASP A 228 -35.65 -22.60 -15.77
CA ASP A 228 -36.13 -23.48 -14.69
C ASP A 228 -37.67 -23.63 -14.73
N ALA A 229 -38.39 -22.53 -14.99
CA ALA A 229 -39.85 -22.57 -15.13
C ALA A 229 -40.28 -23.41 -16.34
N LEU A 230 -39.60 -23.25 -17.49
CA LEU A 230 -39.90 -23.95 -18.73
C LEU A 230 -39.57 -25.44 -18.64
N GLU A 231 -38.43 -25.80 -18.04
CA GLU A 231 -38.07 -27.20 -17.79
C GLU A 231 -39.09 -27.89 -16.88
N LYS A 232 -39.55 -27.21 -15.83
CA LYS A 232 -40.57 -27.73 -14.92
C LYS A 232 -41.92 -27.96 -15.62
N GLU A 233 -42.33 -27.05 -16.50
CA GLU A 233 -43.55 -27.20 -17.31
C GLU A 233 -43.42 -28.33 -18.36
N LEU A 234 -42.22 -28.53 -18.91
CA LEU A 234 -41.98 -29.47 -20.01
C LEU A 234 -41.75 -30.91 -19.55
N GLN A 235 -41.22 -31.11 -18.34
CA GLN A 235 -40.84 -32.44 -17.84
C GLN A 235 -41.96 -33.49 -17.98
N PRO A 236 -43.22 -33.21 -17.60
CA PRO A 236 -44.31 -34.19 -17.75
C PRO A 236 -44.60 -34.56 -19.21
N LEU A 237 -44.54 -33.57 -20.12
CA LEU A 237 -44.76 -33.80 -21.55
C LEU A 237 -43.63 -34.64 -22.15
N LYS A 238 -42.38 -34.35 -21.76
CA LYS A 238 -41.21 -35.11 -22.19
C LYS A 238 -41.30 -36.58 -21.78
N ASP A 239 -41.67 -36.84 -20.52
CA ASP A 239 -41.84 -38.19 -20.00
C ASP A 239 -42.96 -38.95 -20.74
N SER A 240 -44.07 -38.26 -21.03
CA SER A 240 -45.23 -38.86 -21.72
C SER A 240 -44.93 -39.17 -23.19
N VAL A 241 -44.25 -38.27 -23.90
CA VAL A 241 -43.79 -38.50 -25.28
C VAL A 241 -42.81 -39.68 -25.33
N GLU A 242 -41.90 -39.78 -24.38
CA GLU A 242 -40.91 -40.88 -24.33
C GLU A 242 -41.58 -42.24 -24.06
N ARG A 243 -42.55 -42.31 -23.15
CA ARG A 243 -43.33 -43.54 -22.89
C ARG A 243 -44.09 -44.02 -24.13
N VAL A 244 -44.78 -43.12 -24.84
CA VAL A 244 -45.46 -43.44 -26.10
C VAL A 244 -44.46 -43.85 -27.18
N ARG A 245 -43.32 -43.16 -27.29
CA ARG A 245 -42.27 -43.47 -28.26
C ARG A 245 -41.74 -44.89 -28.07
N MET A 246 -41.34 -45.25 -26.85
CA MET A 246 -40.86 -46.60 -26.52
C MET A 246 -41.93 -47.67 -26.77
N ALA A 247 -43.18 -47.42 -26.36
CA ALA A 247 -44.29 -48.35 -26.60
C ALA A 247 -44.52 -48.58 -28.10
N ARG A 248 -44.47 -47.51 -28.90
CA ARG A 248 -44.62 -47.57 -30.36
C ARG A 248 -43.46 -48.31 -31.02
N GLU A 249 -42.22 -48.06 -30.63
CA GLU A 249 -41.03 -48.76 -31.15
C GLU A 249 -41.13 -50.27 -30.87
N ASN A 250 -41.46 -50.66 -29.64
CA ASN A 250 -41.68 -52.06 -29.26
C ASN A 250 -42.81 -52.71 -30.06
N ILE A 251 -43.94 -52.02 -30.25
CA ILE A 251 -45.07 -52.53 -31.03
C ILE A 251 -44.69 -52.70 -32.51
N LEU A 252 -43.96 -51.74 -33.09
CA LEU A 252 -43.51 -51.81 -34.48
C LEU A 252 -42.54 -52.97 -34.72
N GLU A 253 -41.63 -53.22 -33.79
CA GLU A 253 -40.71 -54.36 -33.85
C GLU A 253 -41.48 -55.69 -33.78
N LYS A 254 -42.42 -55.83 -32.84
CA LYS A 254 -43.27 -57.02 -32.72
C LYS A 254 -44.23 -57.21 -33.90
N ASP A 255 -44.72 -56.14 -34.49
CA ASP A 255 -45.50 -56.21 -35.72
C ASP A 255 -44.66 -56.62 -36.92
N ARG A 256 -43.39 -56.23 -36.98
CA ARG A 256 -42.46 -56.69 -38.02
C ARG A 256 -42.21 -58.20 -37.90
N GLU A 257 -41.87 -58.69 -36.71
CA GLU A 257 -41.70 -60.12 -36.44
C GLU A 257 -42.95 -60.93 -36.83
N ALA A 258 -44.14 -60.46 -36.42
CA ALA A 258 -45.42 -61.10 -36.75
C ALA A 258 -45.70 -61.11 -38.27
N ARG A 259 -45.38 -60.03 -38.99
CA ARG A 259 -45.54 -59.95 -40.45
C ARG A 259 -44.59 -60.89 -41.19
N GLU A 260 -43.34 -61.01 -40.73
CA GLU A 260 -42.36 -61.96 -41.28
C GLU A 260 -42.81 -63.41 -41.06
N LYS A 261 -43.35 -63.72 -39.88
CA LYS A 261 -43.94 -65.03 -39.56
C LYS A 261 -45.19 -65.31 -40.40
N LEU A 262 -46.09 -64.33 -40.56
CA LEU A 262 -47.25 -64.43 -41.44
C LEU A 262 -46.86 -64.68 -42.91
N ALA A 263 -45.78 -64.05 -43.39
CA ALA A 263 -45.27 -64.27 -44.74
C ALA A 263 -44.78 -65.72 -44.94
N LYS A 264 -44.02 -66.25 -43.97
CA LYS A 264 -43.57 -67.66 -43.96
C LYS A 264 -44.75 -68.63 -43.92
N LEU A 265 -45.71 -68.42 -43.01
CA LEU A 265 -46.90 -69.27 -42.87
C LEU A 265 -47.78 -69.26 -44.12
N ARG A 266 -47.96 -68.11 -44.78
CA ARG A 266 -48.69 -68.01 -46.05
C ARG A 266 -47.96 -68.66 -47.22
N GLN A 267 -46.63 -68.72 -47.18
CA GLN A 267 -45.83 -69.43 -48.16
C GLN A 267 -45.92 -70.95 -47.93
N GLU A 268 -45.84 -71.40 -46.68
CA GLU A 268 -46.07 -72.81 -46.28
C GLU A 268 -47.48 -73.28 -46.67
N GLN A 269 -48.50 -72.44 -46.51
CA GLN A 269 -49.89 -72.75 -46.88
C GLN A 269 -50.07 -73.09 -48.37
N LYS A 270 -49.19 -72.60 -49.25
CA LYS A 270 -49.20 -72.89 -50.69
C LYS A 270 -48.55 -74.24 -51.05
N GLY A 271 -47.95 -74.92 -50.08
CA GLY A 271 -47.38 -76.26 -50.27
C GLY A 271 -48.44 -77.35 -50.45
N ASN A 272 -48.07 -78.46 -51.10
CA ASN A 272 -48.94 -79.62 -51.24
C ASN A 272 -48.90 -80.46 -49.94
N PHE A 273 -50.02 -80.54 -49.23
CA PHE A 273 -50.15 -81.33 -48.00
C PHE A 273 -50.94 -82.62 -48.25
N PRO A 274 -50.58 -83.75 -47.61
CA PRO A 274 -51.38 -84.96 -47.61
C PRO A 274 -52.78 -84.74 -46.99
N VAL A 275 -53.80 -85.42 -47.49
CA VAL A 275 -55.22 -85.26 -47.09
C VAL A 275 -55.47 -85.49 -45.59
N TRP A 276 -54.63 -86.31 -44.93
CA TRP A 276 -54.68 -86.64 -43.50
C TRP A 276 -53.83 -85.70 -42.62
N SER A 277 -53.18 -84.67 -43.19
CA SER A 277 -52.36 -83.73 -42.42
C SER A 277 -53.22 -82.67 -41.73
N GLU A 278 -53.04 -82.50 -40.41
CA GLU A 278 -53.64 -81.39 -39.63
C GLU A 278 -52.93 -80.05 -39.84
N ARG A 279 -51.77 -80.06 -40.52
CA ARG A 279 -50.89 -78.90 -40.69
C ARG A 279 -51.56 -77.71 -41.39
N PRO A 280 -52.40 -77.86 -42.44
CA PRO A 280 -53.13 -76.74 -43.03
C PRO A 280 -54.06 -76.03 -42.04
N GLY A 281 -54.74 -76.79 -41.16
CA GLY A 281 -55.60 -76.24 -40.10
C GLY A 281 -54.79 -75.54 -39.01
N GLN A 282 -53.62 -76.09 -38.64
CA GLN A 282 -52.68 -75.47 -37.71
C GLN A 282 -52.09 -74.17 -38.28
N ILE A 283 -51.68 -74.14 -39.55
CA ILE A 283 -51.20 -72.93 -40.24
C ILE A 283 -52.30 -71.85 -40.26
N GLN A 284 -53.55 -72.24 -40.54
CA GLN A 284 -54.67 -71.29 -40.53
C GLN A 284 -54.90 -70.71 -39.13
N ALA A 285 -54.81 -71.52 -38.07
CA ALA A 285 -54.94 -71.08 -36.69
C ALA A 285 -53.76 -70.16 -36.26
N GLU A 286 -52.53 -70.49 -36.64
CA GLU A 286 -51.35 -69.64 -36.39
C GLU A 286 -51.45 -68.30 -37.13
N ILE A 287 -51.94 -68.28 -38.38
CA ILE A 287 -52.20 -67.04 -39.12
C ILE A 287 -53.23 -66.18 -38.39
N LEU A 288 -54.32 -66.79 -37.92
CA LEU A 288 -55.38 -66.09 -37.19
C LEU A 288 -54.85 -65.48 -35.88
N ALA A 289 -54.07 -66.26 -35.12
CA ALA A 289 -53.46 -65.83 -33.87
C ALA A 289 -52.49 -64.65 -34.07
N GLU A 290 -51.66 -64.67 -35.12
CA GLU A 290 -50.76 -63.55 -35.44
C GLU A 290 -51.52 -62.30 -35.92
N GLN A 291 -52.60 -62.48 -36.70
CA GLN A 291 -53.48 -61.37 -37.11
C GLN A 291 -54.19 -60.73 -35.91
N GLU A 292 -54.70 -61.53 -34.98
CA GLU A 292 -55.28 -61.05 -33.72
C GLU A 292 -54.22 -60.39 -32.83
N GLY A 293 -52.99 -60.92 -32.78
CA GLY A 293 -51.87 -60.32 -32.07
C GLY A 293 -51.51 -58.91 -32.57
N ILE A 294 -51.49 -58.70 -33.90
CA ILE A 294 -51.31 -57.37 -34.51
C ILE A 294 -52.47 -56.45 -34.14
N ARG A 295 -53.71 -56.93 -34.20
CA ARG A 295 -54.89 -56.15 -33.81
C ARG A 295 -54.82 -55.73 -32.34
N PHE A 296 -54.50 -56.65 -31.44
CA PHE A 296 -54.38 -56.38 -30.00
C PHE A 296 -53.29 -55.36 -29.69
N ARG A 297 -52.12 -55.45 -30.35
CA ARG A 297 -51.06 -54.44 -30.20
C ARG A 297 -51.50 -53.06 -30.68
N LYS A 298 -52.28 -52.97 -31.76
CA LYS A 298 -52.86 -51.70 -32.24
C LYS A 298 -53.86 -51.11 -31.24
N GLU A 299 -54.72 -51.93 -30.66
CA GLU A 299 -55.65 -51.49 -29.60
C GLU A 299 -54.89 -51.06 -28.33
N ARG A 300 -53.82 -51.78 -27.96
CA ARG A 300 -52.94 -51.44 -26.84
C ARG A 300 -52.25 -50.09 -27.05
N LEU A 301 -51.77 -49.79 -28.25
CA LEU A 301 -51.20 -48.47 -28.56
C LEU A 301 -52.22 -47.34 -28.36
N GLY A 302 -53.49 -47.58 -28.75
CA GLY A 302 -54.58 -46.62 -28.49
C GLY A 302 -54.77 -46.35 -27.00
N ARG A 303 -54.80 -47.40 -26.17
CA ARG A 303 -54.90 -47.24 -24.71
C ARG A 303 -53.73 -46.48 -24.10
N ILE A 304 -52.50 -46.75 -24.57
CA ILE A 304 -51.31 -46.04 -24.09
C ILE A 304 -51.38 -44.55 -24.47
N LEU A 305 -51.89 -44.22 -25.65
CA LEU A 305 -52.11 -42.82 -26.04
C LEU A 305 -53.13 -42.16 -25.09
N ASP A 306 -54.26 -42.82 -24.82
CA ASP A 306 -55.28 -42.30 -23.91
C ASP A 306 -54.77 -42.13 -22.46
N GLU A 307 -54.00 -43.11 -21.95
CA GLU A 307 -53.37 -43.08 -20.62
C GLU A 307 -52.40 -41.91 -20.45
N GLU A 308 -51.68 -41.56 -21.52
CA GLU A 308 -50.73 -40.44 -21.55
C GLU A 308 -51.40 -39.11 -21.96
N GLY A 309 -52.72 -39.10 -22.16
CA GLY A 309 -53.51 -37.89 -22.43
C GLY A 309 -53.52 -37.42 -23.88
N PHE A 310 -53.21 -38.29 -24.84
CA PHE A 310 -53.27 -38.00 -26.28
C PHE A 310 -54.52 -38.63 -26.91
N SER A 311 -55.32 -37.83 -27.63
CA SER A 311 -56.57 -38.28 -28.27
C SER A 311 -56.32 -39.20 -29.47
N ASP A 312 -55.24 -38.96 -30.22
CA ASP A 312 -54.83 -39.80 -31.33
C ASP A 312 -53.32 -39.68 -31.63
N ILE A 313 -52.86 -40.46 -32.61
CA ILE A 313 -51.47 -40.45 -33.05
C ILE A 313 -51.03 -39.11 -33.66
N ARG A 314 -51.96 -38.31 -34.22
CA ARG A 314 -51.66 -37.01 -34.82
C ARG A 314 -51.41 -35.97 -33.73
N GLU A 315 -52.21 -35.97 -32.67
CA GLU A 315 -52.00 -35.12 -31.51
C GLU A 315 -50.67 -35.45 -30.83
N TYR A 316 -50.36 -36.73 -30.63
CA TYR A 316 -49.03 -37.15 -30.16
C TYR A 316 -47.91 -36.61 -31.07
N GLN A 317 -48.04 -36.74 -32.39
CA GLN A 317 -47.03 -36.24 -33.34
C GLN A 317 -46.86 -34.72 -33.25
N GLN A 318 -47.94 -33.98 -33.13
CA GLN A 318 -47.91 -32.53 -32.96
C GLN A 318 -47.21 -32.15 -31.65
N LYS A 319 -47.60 -32.78 -30.53
CA LYS A 319 -47.01 -32.53 -29.21
C LYS A 319 -45.54 -32.91 -29.14
N ALA A 320 -45.15 -34.00 -29.77
CA ALA A 320 -43.76 -34.39 -29.93
C ALA A 320 -42.96 -33.37 -30.76
N GLN A 321 -43.56 -32.77 -31.79
CA GLN A 321 -42.93 -31.72 -32.59
C GLN A 321 -42.82 -30.39 -31.81
N GLU A 322 -43.85 -30.01 -31.04
CA GLU A 322 -43.82 -28.88 -30.10
C GLU A 322 -42.69 -29.06 -29.07
N LEU A 323 -42.53 -30.28 -28.52
CA LEU A 323 -41.45 -30.62 -27.61
C LEU A 323 -40.07 -30.36 -28.22
N VAL A 324 -39.83 -30.78 -29.48
CA VAL A 324 -38.56 -30.51 -30.17
C VAL A 324 -38.29 -29.01 -30.33
N GLN A 325 -39.33 -28.20 -30.63
CA GLN A 325 -39.17 -26.75 -30.74
C GLN A 325 -38.77 -26.13 -29.40
N ILE A 326 -39.42 -26.55 -28.31
CA ILE A 326 -39.13 -26.06 -26.97
C ILE A 326 -37.73 -26.49 -26.50
N GLU A 327 -37.31 -27.73 -26.79
CA GLU A 327 -35.95 -28.19 -26.48
C GLU A 327 -34.89 -27.36 -27.21
N GLU A 328 -35.16 -26.94 -28.45
CA GLU A 328 -34.27 -26.04 -29.18
C GLU A 328 -34.25 -24.61 -28.57
N GLU A 329 -35.40 -24.10 -28.08
CA GLU A 329 -35.43 -22.85 -27.30
C GLU A 329 -34.60 -22.95 -26.00
N LEU A 330 -34.72 -24.06 -25.26
CA LEU A 330 -33.91 -24.33 -24.07
C LEU A 330 -32.41 -24.35 -24.40
N ARG A 331 -32.03 -24.99 -25.52
CA ARG A 331 -30.64 -24.99 -26.01
C ARG A 331 -30.15 -23.58 -26.36
N GLN A 332 -31.00 -22.74 -26.97
CA GLN A 332 -30.65 -21.34 -27.23
C GLN A 332 -30.49 -20.53 -25.93
N MET A 333 -31.31 -20.81 -24.91
CA MET A 333 -31.15 -20.20 -23.59
C MET A 333 -29.85 -20.65 -22.92
N GLU A 334 -29.48 -21.92 -23.00
CA GLU A 334 -28.19 -22.43 -22.50
C GLU A 334 -27.00 -21.73 -23.17
N GLY A 335 -27.06 -21.54 -24.49
CA GLY A 335 -26.04 -20.78 -25.21
C GLY A 335 -25.91 -19.33 -24.68
N LYS A 336 -27.03 -18.68 -24.37
CA LYS A 336 -27.02 -17.33 -23.76
C LYS A 336 -26.48 -17.36 -22.32
N THR A 337 -26.84 -18.35 -21.52
CA THR A 337 -26.33 -18.55 -20.15
C THR A 337 -24.80 -18.63 -20.17
N SER A 338 -24.23 -19.52 -20.99
CA SER A 338 -22.78 -19.65 -21.12
C SER A 338 -22.12 -18.36 -21.63
N TRP A 339 -22.78 -17.65 -22.55
CA TRP A 339 -22.29 -16.35 -23.02
C TRP A 339 -22.21 -15.31 -21.89
N TYR A 340 -23.26 -15.17 -21.08
CA TYR A 340 -23.26 -14.24 -19.95
C TYR A 340 -22.26 -14.65 -18.86
N GLU A 341 -22.12 -15.94 -18.57
CA GLU A 341 -21.13 -16.47 -17.62
C GLU A 341 -19.70 -16.15 -18.05
N GLU A 342 -19.39 -16.34 -19.34
CA GLU A 342 -18.07 -15.99 -19.89
C GLU A 342 -17.83 -14.48 -19.83
N GLN A 343 -18.83 -13.66 -20.19
CA GLN A 343 -18.72 -12.20 -20.09
C GLN A 343 -18.49 -11.72 -18.65
N ILE A 344 -19.13 -12.35 -17.66
CA ILE A 344 -18.90 -12.07 -16.24
C ILE A 344 -17.46 -12.45 -15.86
N ARG A 345 -16.97 -13.63 -16.27
CA ARG A 345 -15.63 -14.10 -15.96
C ARG A 345 -14.56 -13.17 -16.56
N GLU A 346 -14.70 -12.84 -17.83
CA GLU A 346 -13.77 -11.96 -18.55
C GLU A 346 -13.75 -10.55 -17.93
N SER A 347 -14.92 -9.99 -17.65
CA SER A 347 -15.04 -8.65 -17.04
C SER A 347 -14.49 -8.63 -15.61
N ALA A 348 -14.68 -9.70 -14.83
CA ALA A 348 -14.11 -9.84 -13.50
C ALA A 348 -12.58 -9.95 -13.54
N GLY A 349 -12.03 -10.73 -14.49
CA GLY A 349 -10.58 -10.82 -14.69
C GLY A 349 -9.96 -9.48 -15.08
N ARG A 350 -10.58 -8.72 -15.99
CA ARG A 350 -10.14 -7.35 -16.33
C ARG A 350 -10.24 -6.40 -15.15
N TYR A 351 -11.25 -6.55 -14.29
CA TYR A 351 -11.39 -5.74 -13.08
C TYR A 351 -10.24 -6.01 -12.11
N GLU A 352 -9.93 -7.29 -11.88
CA GLU A 352 -8.83 -7.71 -11.01
C GLU A 352 -7.48 -7.24 -11.54
N GLU A 353 -7.19 -7.46 -12.83
CA GLU A 353 -5.96 -7.02 -13.48
C GLU A 353 -5.77 -5.51 -13.35
N LEU A 354 -6.84 -4.73 -13.58
CA LEU A 354 -6.78 -3.28 -13.47
C LEU A 354 -6.57 -2.82 -12.03
N TYR A 355 -7.20 -3.49 -11.05
CA TYR A 355 -7.06 -3.15 -9.64
C TYR A 355 -5.65 -3.44 -9.12
N CYS A 356 -5.04 -4.56 -9.53
CA CYS A 356 -3.69 -4.95 -9.12
C CYS A 356 -2.58 -4.05 -9.71
N ARG A 357 -2.89 -3.20 -10.70
CA ARG A 357 -1.93 -2.20 -11.20
C ARG A 357 -1.74 -1.01 -10.25
N ILE A 358 -2.60 -0.86 -9.26
CA ILE A 358 -2.50 0.17 -8.22
C ILE A 358 -1.86 -0.45 -6.98
N SER A 359 -0.88 0.23 -6.38
CA SER A 359 -0.22 -0.26 -5.16
C SER A 359 -1.21 -0.36 -3.99
N LYS A 360 -0.89 -1.16 -2.96
CA LYS A 360 -1.76 -1.29 -1.77
C LYS A 360 -1.91 0.03 -1.03
N GLU A 361 -0.84 0.81 -0.94
CA GLU A 361 -0.85 2.13 -0.30
C GLU A 361 -1.71 3.12 -1.08
N GLU A 362 -1.59 3.14 -2.40
CA GLU A 362 -2.39 3.99 -3.28
C GLU A 362 -3.87 3.57 -3.29
N ALA A 363 -4.14 2.27 -3.29
CA ALA A 363 -5.49 1.74 -3.21
C ALA A 363 -6.15 2.08 -1.86
N ALA A 364 -5.37 2.18 -0.77
CA ALA A 364 -5.85 2.62 0.54
C ALA A 364 -5.95 4.15 0.66
N SER A 365 -5.47 4.92 -0.33
CA SER A 365 -5.52 6.38 -0.27
C SER A 365 -6.96 6.89 -0.27
N PRO A 366 -7.28 7.94 0.53
CA PRO A 366 -8.61 8.54 0.53
C PRO A 366 -9.04 9.06 -0.85
N GLU A 367 -8.07 9.54 -1.64
CA GLU A 367 -8.27 10.12 -2.97
C GLU A 367 -8.76 9.07 -3.96
N PHE A 368 -8.11 7.91 -4.00
CA PHE A 368 -8.53 6.80 -4.87
C PHE A 368 -9.86 6.19 -4.39
N GLN A 369 -10.05 5.99 -3.08
CA GLN A 369 -11.29 5.43 -2.55
C GLN A 369 -12.50 6.31 -2.87
N ALA A 370 -12.39 7.63 -2.70
CA ALA A 370 -13.45 8.57 -3.06
C ALA A 370 -13.79 8.51 -4.56
N SER A 371 -12.77 8.45 -5.42
CA SER A 371 -12.95 8.32 -6.87
C SER A 371 -13.64 7.01 -7.23
N ARG A 372 -13.23 5.89 -6.61
CA ARG A 372 -13.82 4.57 -6.81
C ARG A 372 -15.29 4.53 -6.39
N GLU A 373 -15.63 5.06 -5.23
CA GLU A 373 -17.01 5.12 -4.75
C GLU A 373 -17.89 5.97 -5.68
N LYS A 374 -17.42 7.15 -6.08
CA LYS A 374 -18.08 8.05 -7.03
C LYS A 374 -18.41 7.33 -8.34
N TRP A 375 -17.41 6.74 -8.99
CA TRP A 375 -17.61 6.07 -10.28
C TRP A 375 -18.42 4.78 -10.17
N SER A 376 -18.29 4.06 -9.06
CA SER A 376 -19.12 2.89 -8.78
C SER A 376 -20.61 3.26 -8.73
N ARG A 377 -20.97 4.36 -8.07
CA ARG A 377 -22.36 4.87 -8.03
C ARG A 377 -22.85 5.33 -9.40
N ILE A 378 -22.04 6.10 -10.14
CA ILE A 378 -22.40 6.59 -11.48
C ILE A 378 -22.71 5.43 -12.43
N TYR A 379 -21.87 4.39 -12.45
CA TYR A 379 -22.09 3.25 -13.35
C TYR A 379 -23.20 2.31 -12.86
N GLU A 380 -23.46 2.25 -11.56
CA GLU A 380 -24.64 1.56 -11.02
C GLU A 380 -25.94 2.19 -11.54
N GLU A 381 -26.07 3.51 -11.42
CA GLU A 381 -27.23 4.26 -11.95
C GLU A 381 -27.37 4.08 -13.47
N ARG A 382 -26.27 4.21 -14.21
CA ARG A 382 -26.25 3.97 -15.67
C ARG A 382 -26.68 2.54 -16.03
N THR A 383 -26.28 1.56 -15.24
CA THR A 383 -26.68 0.17 -15.44
C THR A 383 -28.17 -0.02 -15.17
N VAL A 384 -28.71 0.53 -14.08
CA VAL A 384 -30.15 0.52 -13.79
C VAL A 384 -30.95 1.14 -14.95
N ASP A 385 -30.52 2.30 -15.44
CA ASP A 385 -31.17 2.96 -16.57
C ASP A 385 -31.12 2.13 -17.85
N ARG A 386 -29.99 1.47 -18.12
CA ARG A 386 -29.85 0.58 -19.28
C ARG A 386 -30.80 -0.61 -19.19
N ILE A 387 -30.94 -1.21 -18.00
CA ILE A 387 -31.87 -2.34 -17.77
C ILE A 387 -33.31 -1.86 -17.94
N ARG A 388 -33.68 -0.72 -17.36
CA ARG A 388 -35.03 -0.12 -17.48
C ARG A 388 -35.42 0.18 -18.92
N ARG A 389 -34.49 0.58 -19.78
CA ARG A 389 -34.77 0.83 -21.21
C ARG A 389 -34.98 -0.46 -22.01
N ARG A 390 -34.44 -1.59 -21.56
CA ARG A 390 -34.44 -2.86 -22.31
C ARG A 390 -35.60 -3.78 -21.93
N GLY A 391 -36.11 -3.67 -20.70
CA GLY A 391 -37.21 -4.51 -20.17
C GLY A 391 -38.45 -3.70 -19.77
N ARG A 392 -39.62 -4.34 -19.75
CA ARG A 392 -40.88 -3.70 -19.31
C ARG A 392 -40.97 -3.49 -17.79
N HIS A 393 -40.26 -4.29 -16.99
CA HIS A 393 -40.29 -4.24 -15.52
C HIS A 393 -38.89 -4.42 -14.94
N PHE A 394 -38.37 -3.40 -14.24
CA PHE A 394 -37.13 -3.48 -13.49
C PHE A 394 -37.40 -4.01 -12.08
N ARG A 395 -36.77 -5.14 -11.72
CA ARG A 395 -36.89 -5.74 -10.39
C ARG A 395 -35.78 -5.21 -9.48
N SER A 396 -36.13 -4.21 -8.67
CA SER A 396 -35.15 -3.51 -7.81
C SER A 396 -34.51 -4.42 -6.77
N ASP A 397 -35.28 -5.33 -6.18
CA ASP A 397 -34.82 -6.29 -5.18
C ASP A 397 -33.86 -7.33 -5.79
N ALA A 398 -34.17 -7.82 -6.99
CA ALA A 398 -33.27 -8.72 -7.74
C ALA A 398 -31.97 -8.00 -8.10
N PHE A 399 -32.03 -6.76 -8.56
CA PHE A 399 -30.83 -5.98 -8.88
C PHE A 399 -29.94 -5.74 -7.66
N GLN A 400 -30.52 -5.44 -6.48
CA GLN A 400 -29.75 -5.29 -5.25
C GLN A 400 -29.05 -6.60 -4.83
N LYS A 401 -29.70 -7.76 -4.98
CA LYS A 401 -29.05 -9.07 -4.77
C LYS A 401 -27.89 -9.29 -5.75
N VAL A 402 -28.07 -8.93 -7.01
CA VAL A 402 -27.03 -9.01 -8.04
C VAL A 402 -25.83 -8.11 -7.70
N LEU A 403 -26.06 -6.88 -7.23
CA LEU A 403 -25.00 -5.99 -6.78
C LEU A 403 -24.22 -6.61 -5.62
N TYR A 404 -24.92 -7.12 -4.60
CA TYR A 404 -24.27 -7.78 -3.47
C TYR A 404 -23.40 -8.97 -3.90
N LYS A 405 -23.92 -9.84 -4.78
CA LYS A 405 -23.14 -10.96 -5.34
C LYS A 405 -21.95 -10.48 -6.16
N THR A 406 -22.10 -9.38 -6.90
CA THR A 406 -21.03 -8.77 -7.70
C THR A 406 -19.92 -8.28 -6.78
N ASP A 407 -20.26 -7.51 -5.76
CA ASP A 407 -19.31 -6.96 -4.79
C ASP A 407 -18.61 -8.06 -3.99
N TYR A 408 -19.34 -9.11 -3.61
CA TYR A 408 -18.76 -10.28 -2.98
C TYR A 408 -17.74 -10.98 -3.90
N THR A 409 -18.08 -11.19 -5.18
CA THR A 409 -17.19 -11.86 -6.13
C THR A 409 -15.91 -11.04 -6.35
N LEU A 410 -16.06 -9.73 -6.60
CA LEU A 410 -14.94 -8.83 -6.82
C LEU A 410 -14.09 -8.69 -5.54
N GLY A 411 -14.70 -8.55 -4.38
CA GLY A 411 -14.00 -8.48 -3.09
C GLY A 411 -13.24 -9.78 -2.77
N HIS A 412 -13.83 -10.94 -3.05
CA HIS A 412 -13.18 -12.22 -2.84
C HIS A 412 -12.00 -12.45 -3.79
N ALA A 413 -12.15 -12.09 -5.07
CA ALA A 413 -11.05 -12.15 -6.05
C ALA A 413 -9.87 -11.27 -5.61
N LEU A 414 -10.13 -10.02 -5.20
CA LEU A 414 -9.10 -9.13 -4.68
C LEU A 414 -8.42 -9.66 -3.40
N TYR A 415 -9.18 -10.28 -2.51
CA TYR A 415 -8.64 -10.92 -1.31
C TYR A 415 -7.71 -12.10 -1.64
N LEU A 416 -8.12 -12.94 -2.61
CA LEU A 416 -7.29 -14.06 -3.08
C LEU A 416 -6.01 -13.55 -3.74
N ALA A 417 -6.11 -12.55 -4.63
CA ALA A 417 -4.97 -11.91 -5.29
C ALA A 417 -3.96 -11.35 -4.27
N GLY A 418 -4.45 -10.65 -3.23
CA GLY A 418 -3.60 -10.13 -2.17
C GLY A 418 -2.87 -11.22 -1.37
N ARG A 419 -3.49 -12.40 -1.23
CA ARG A 419 -2.89 -13.56 -0.56
C ARG A 419 -1.86 -14.27 -1.45
N THR A 420 -2.10 -14.39 -2.75
CA THR A 420 -1.11 -14.92 -3.70
C THR A 420 0.11 -14.01 -3.80
N GLU A 421 -0.07 -12.69 -3.83
CA GLU A 421 1.05 -11.74 -3.74
C GLU A 421 1.87 -11.94 -2.48
N TYR A 422 1.23 -12.06 -1.31
CA TYR A 422 1.93 -12.31 -0.04
C TYR A 422 2.75 -13.61 -0.07
N VAL A 423 2.19 -14.68 -0.63
CA VAL A 423 2.89 -15.95 -0.80
C VAL A 423 4.05 -15.82 -1.79
N MET A 424 3.85 -15.09 -2.90
CA MET A 424 4.90 -14.83 -3.89
C MET A 424 6.04 -14.00 -3.33
N SER A 425 5.77 -12.94 -2.57
CA SER A 425 6.79 -12.13 -1.90
C SER A 425 7.57 -12.96 -0.88
N ARG A 426 6.90 -13.87 -0.16
CA ARG A 426 7.56 -14.77 0.79
C ARG A 426 8.42 -15.81 0.08
N LEU A 427 7.97 -16.33 -1.06
CA LEU A 427 8.76 -17.22 -1.91
C LEU A 427 9.99 -16.51 -2.49
N GLN A 428 9.84 -15.28 -2.98
CA GLN A 428 10.97 -14.46 -3.43
C GLN A 428 11.98 -14.20 -2.32
N ALA A 429 11.53 -13.80 -1.12
CA ALA A 429 12.41 -13.61 0.03
C ALA A 429 13.17 -14.90 0.39
N THR A 430 12.52 -16.07 0.34
CA THR A 430 13.20 -17.34 0.59
C THR A 430 14.18 -17.75 -0.51
N VAL A 431 13.93 -17.36 -1.77
CA VAL A 431 14.85 -17.59 -2.89
C VAL A 431 16.07 -16.67 -2.76
N GLU A 432 15.87 -15.40 -2.43
CA GLU A 432 16.94 -14.44 -2.17
C GLU A 432 17.81 -14.84 -0.96
N GLU A 433 17.19 -15.35 0.11
CA GLU A 433 17.92 -15.92 1.26
C GLU A 433 18.71 -17.18 0.88
N ALA A 434 18.17 -18.03 0.00
CA ALA A 434 18.86 -19.22 -0.49
C ALA A 434 20.06 -18.86 -1.38
N GLU A 435 19.91 -17.90 -2.30
CA GLU A 435 20.99 -17.41 -3.15
C GLU A 435 22.06 -16.63 -2.37
N GLY A 436 21.65 -15.89 -1.33
CA GLY A 436 22.58 -15.20 -0.42
C GLY A 436 23.41 -16.18 0.42
N ASN A 437 22.81 -17.29 0.88
CA ASN A 437 23.53 -18.34 1.61
C ASN A 437 24.52 -19.12 0.73
N ASP A 438 24.21 -19.33 -0.55
CA ASP A 438 25.14 -20.00 -1.49
C ASP A 438 26.37 -19.12 -1.81
N ARG A 439 26.21 -17.79 -1.84
CA ARG A 439 27.34 -16.84 -1.97
C ARG A 439 28.24 -16.80 -0.72
N HIS A 440 27.71 -17.12 0.46
CA HIS A 440 28.51 -17.22 1.68
C HIS A 440 29.19 -18.59 1.89
N ARG A 441 28.79 -19.62 1.16
CA ARG A 441 29.47 -20.94 1.16
C ARG A 441 30.58 -21.07 0.13
N SER A 442 30.72 -20.08 -0.76
CA SER A 442 31.67 -20.07 -1.89
C SER A 442 32.83 -19.07 -1.73
N LEU A 443 32.95 -18.43 -0.55
CA LEU A 443 34.13 -17.71 -0.06
C LEU A 443 34.76 -18.52 1.08
#